data_AF-A0A5C5W663-F1
#
_entry.id   AF-A0A5C5W663-F1
#
_cell.length_a   1.000
_cell.length_b   1.000
_cell.length_c   1.000
_cell.angle_alpha   90.00
_cell.angle_beta   90.00
_cell.angle_gamma   90.00
#
_symmetry.space_group_name_H-M   'P 1'
#
loop_
_entity.id
_entity.type
_entity.pdbx_description
1 polymer ?
#
loop_
_entity_poly.entity_id
_entity_poly.type
_entity_poly.pdbx_seq_one_letter_code
_entity_poly.pdbx_strand_id
1 'polypeptide(L)'
;MKLRCHPSDFCVDERNSLSVGRSGSFAVYRLKKSGWTTLDVLQKLARDLKINRRRIHHAGLKDRHAETSQVITIEHGPQRDFDFESFAISYQGQAQRAVTAHDIEGNVFSLVMRSVTENERLQAEKSLPVVQATGLTNYFDDQRFGSFIPGHSFIAEHWIRREYERALWLMFAEPRAEDGRDERQQREILRTHWNQWSQCKQELERSHRRSIVTFLDDRPGDFKGAWERVNADLRGLCLSAFQSYLWNAIVDGLIRERLPDESRREIQIVTGALACPDLVEKQMMGDLSELEIPLPSARLLKQTINDPNVLEMVQTGVEKLGWQLEAIKVQTPRDRFFSRGLRALTVPVNDLTWSFSDDDLFENRDKLELKFTLPKGSYATMLIKQIMPSVDPD
;
A
#
# COMPACT_ATOMS: atom_id res chain seq x y z
N MET A 1 -4.46 18.89 -12.78
CA MET A 1 -3.06 18.40 -12.64
C MET A 1 -2.87 16.99 -13.21
N LYS A 2 -1.62 16.57 -13.41
CA LYS A 2 -1.21 15.21 -13.81
C LYS A 2 0.03 14.78 -13.03
N LEU A 3 0.11 13.49 -12.72
CA LEU A 3 1.27 12.85 -12.09
C LEU A 3 1.97 11.92 -13.09
N ARG A 4 3.28 11.70 -12.89
CA ARG A 4 4.04 10.66 -13.59
C ARG A 4 4.01 10.78 -15.12
N CYS A 5 3.98 12.01 -15.66
CA CYS A 5 4.09 12.23 -17.12
C CYS A 5 5.45 11.74 -17.63
N HIS A 6 6.51 11.96 -16.83
CA HIS A 6 7.79 11.28 -16.95
C HIS A 6 8.10 10.49 -15.67
N PRO A 7 8.89 9.39 -15.74
CA PRO A 7 9.35 8.69 -14.54
C PRO A 7 10.07 9.59 -13.53
N SER A 8 10.80 10.60 -14.03
CA SER A 8 11.51 11.62 -13.24
C SER A 8 10.58 12.58 -12.50
N ASP A 9 9.29 12.63 -12.85
CA ASP A 9 8.30 13.42 -12.09
C ASP A 9 7.91 12.74 -10.77
N PHE A 10 8.33 11.48 -10.56
CA PHE A 10 8.06 10.74 -9.33
C PHE A 10 9.32 9.99 -8.89
N CYS A 11 10.15 10.67 -8.13
CA CYS A 11 11.40 10.12 -7.61
C CYS A 11 11.25 9.67 -6.15
N VAL A 12 11.72 8.46 -5.84
CA VAL A 12 11.68 7.89 -4.49
C VAL A 12 13.04 7.34 -4.10
N ASP A 13 13.61 7.85 -3.03
CA ASP A 13 14.90 7.44 -2.50
C ASP A 13 14.75 6.88 -1.08
N GLU A 14 15.05 5.60 -0.90
CA GLU A 14 14.90 4.91 0.40
C GLU A 14 16.01 5.33 1.38
N ARG A 15 15.59 5.73 2.59
CA ARG A 15 16.47 5.82 3.76
C ARG A 15 16.42 4.51 4.53
N ASN A 16 17.58 3.91 4.73
CA ASN A 16 17.72 2.56 5.28
C ASN A 16 18.82 2.54 6.36
N SER A 17 18.55 1.85 7.46
CA SER A 17 19.42 1.77 8.64
C SER A 17 20.31 0.52 8.70
N LEU A 18 20.31 -0.32 7.67
CA LEU A 18 21.15 -1.52 7.62
C LEU A 18 22.63 -1.12 7.80
N SER A 19 23.27 -1.68 8.82
CA SER A 19 24.69 -1.41 9.08
C SER A 19 25.57 -2.04 7.98
N VAL A 20 26.33 -1.19 7.28
CA VAL A 20 27.24 -1.58 6.21
C VAL A 20 28.69 -1.45 6.69
N GLY A 21 29.46 -2.52 6.52
CA GLY A 21 30.88 -2.58 6.86
C GLY A 21 31.70 -3.23 5.75
N ARG A 22 32.88 -3.77 6.10
CA ARG A 22 33.80 -4.45 5.16
C ARG A 22 33.70 -5.97 5.18
N SER A 23 33.02 -6.55 6.17
CA SER A 23 32.87 -8.00 6.35
C SER A 23 31.41 -8.39 6.54
N GLY A 24 31.10 -9.65 6.27
CA GLY A 24 29.75 -10.20 6.32
C GLY A 24 29.46 -11.08 5.11
N SER A 25 28.41 -11.89 5.22
CA SER A 25 28.00 -12.79 4.13
C SER A 25 27.13 -12.10 3.09
N PHE A 26 26.67 -10.87 3.31
CA PHE A 26 25.72 -10.19 2.42
C PHE A 26 26.36 -8.97 1.77
N ALA A 27 26.53 -9.00 0.45
CA ALA A 27 26.91 -7.82 -0.31
C ALA A 27 25.73 -6.85 -0.38
N VAL A 28 25.96 -5.60 0.01
CA VAL A 28 24.94 -4.53 0.05
C VAL A 28 25.04 -3.71 -1.23
N TYR A 29 23.90 -3.40 -1.83
CA TYR A 29 23.84 -2.55 -3.03
C TYR A 29 22.76 -1.49 -2.91
N ARG A 30 23.01 -0.36 -3.55
CA ARG A 30 21.99 0.62 -3.90
C ARG A 30 21.45 0.28 -5.28
N LEU A 31 20.18 -0.13 -5.36
CA LEU A 31 19.48 -0.40 -6.61
C LEU A 31 18.74 0.87 -7.06
N LYS A 32 19.10 1.40 -8.23
CA LYS A 32 18.37 2.46 -8.94
C LYS A 32 17.65 1.85 -10.14
N LYS A 33 16.36 2.12 -10.31
CA LYS A 33 15.55 1.60 -11.44
C LYS A 33 14.54 2.64 -11.94
N SER A 34 14.19 2.55 -13.22
CA SER A 34 13.10 3.32 -13.85
C SER A 34 12.32 2.41 -14.81
N GLY A 35 10.99 2.43 -14.79
CA GLY A 35 10.16 1.63 -15.70
C GLY A 35 10.02 0.13 -15.36
N TRP A 36 10.59 -0.31 -14.24
CA TRP A 36 10.56 -1.70 -13.76
C TRP A 36 9.96 -1.84 -12.37
N THR A 37 9.27 -2.94 -12.08
CA THR A 37 8.91 -3.30 -10.69
C THR A 37 10.15 -3.82 -9.95
N THR A 38 10.15 -3.75 -8.61
CA THR A 38 11.24 -4.35 -7.81
C THR A 38 11.39 -5.84 -8.13
N LEU A 39 10.29 -6.60 -8.25
CA LEU A 39 10.36 -8.05 -8.47
C LEU A 39 10.96 -8.42 -9.83
N ASP A 40 10.60 -7.68 -10.88
CA ASP A 40 11.13 -7.91 -12.24
C ASP A 40 12.64 -7.68 -12.29
N VAL A 41 13.12 -6.60 -11.64
CA VAL A 41 14.57 -6.32 -11.55
C VAL A 41 15.28 -7.46 -10.83
N LEU A 42 14.78 -7.93 -9.69
CA LEU A 42 15.45 -8.98 -8.94
C LEU A 42 15.43 -10.33 -9.69
N GLN A 43 14.39 -10.60 -10.48
CA GLN A 43 14.33 -11.78 -11.35
C GLN A 43 15.32 -11.70 -12.51
N LYS A 44 15.46 -10.52 -13.14
CA LYS A 44 16.47 -10.27 -14.17
C LYS A 44 17.90 -10.38 -13.59
N LEU A 45 18.15 -9.75 -12.45
CA LEU A 45 19.44 -9.79 -11.77
C LEU A 45 19.86 -11.22 -11.40
N ALA A 46 18.93 -12.05 -10.91
CA ALA A 46 19.20 -13.46 -10.62
C ALA A 46 19.65 -14.24 -11.86
N ARG A 47 18.99 -14.00 -13.01
CA ARG A 47 19.35 -14.63 -14.29
C ARG A 47 20.71 -14.17 -14.80
N ASP A 48 20.93 -12.86 -14.83
CA ASP A 48 22.14 -12.26 -15.40
C ASP A 48 23.39 -12.61 -14.56
N LEU A 49 23.26 -12.64 -13.23
CA LEU A 49 24.33 -13.06 -12.32
C LEU A 49 24.42 -14.58 -12.13
N LYS A 50 23.50 -15.36 -12.72
CA LYS A 50 23.39 -16.82 -12.54
C LYS A 50 23.34 -17.24 -11.07
N ILE A 51 22.61 -16.49 -10.24
CA ILE A 51 22.43 -16.78 -8.80
C ILE A 51 20.97 -17.13 -8.51
N ASN A 52 20.77 -17.92 -7.45
CA ASN A 52 19.42 -18.24 -7.01
C ASN A 52 18.70 -16.97 -6.51
N ARG A 53 17.49 -16.70 -7.03
CA ARG A 53 16.64 -15.56 -6.64
C ARG A 53 16.44 -15.42 -5.13
N ARG A 54 16.44 -16.54 -4.39
CA ARG A 54 16.28 -16.57 -2.92
C ARG A 54 17.44 -15.91 -2.15
N ARG A 55 18.61 -15.78 -2.77
CA ARG A 55 19.78 -15.09 -2.19
C ARG A 55 19.67 -13.57 -2.28
N ILE A 56 18.69 -13.05 -3.02
CA ILE A 56 18.51 -11.61 -3.25
C ILE A 56 17.37 -11.11 -2.37
N HIS A 57 17.69 -10.23 -1.43
CA HIS A 57 16.77 -9.69 -0.44
C HIS A 57 16.56 -8.20 -0.67
N HIS A 58 15.36 -7.72 -0.33
CA HIS A 58 14.94 -6.33 -0.47
C HIS A 58 14.07 -5.95 0.74
N ALA A 59 14.05 -4.67 1.07
CA ALA A 59 13.32 -4.16 2.23
C ALA A 59 11.83 -3.90 1.93
N GLY A 60 11.52 -3.49 0.71
CA GLY A 60 10.17 -3.15 0.28
C GLY A 60 10.04 -3.11 -1.25
N LEU A 61 8.80 -3.03 -1.73
CA LEU A 61 8.51 -2.85 -3.15
C LEU A 61 8.48 -1.36 -3.47
N LYS A 62 8.85 -1.01 -4.70
CA LYS A 62 8.76 0.36 -5.23
C LYS A 62 8.05 0.35 -6.57
N ASP A 63 7.32 1.42 -6.83
CA ASP A 63 6.47 1.57 -8.01
C ASP A 63 7.26 1.44 -9.33
N ARG A 64 6.57 0.94 -10.36
CA ARG A 64 7.12 0.81 -11.71
C ARG A 64 7.26 2.16 -12.41
N HIS A 65 6.25 3.01 -12.26
CA HIS A 65 6.10 4.30 -12.93
C HIS A 65 6.72 5.42 -12.08
N ALA A 66 7.96 5.21 -11.68
CA ALA A 66 8.74 6.09 -10.82
C ALA A 66 10.23 5.81 -11.00
N GLU A 67 11.06 6.83 -10.81
CA GLU A 67 12.49 6.64 -10.57
C GLU A 67 12.70 6.29 -9.11
N THR A 68 13.26 5.12 -8.84
CA THR A 68 13.32 4.60 -7.46
C THR A 68 14.70 4.11 -7.13
N SER A 69 15.11 4.36 -5.89
CA SER A 69 16.40 4.00 -5.34
C SER A 69 16.20 3.34 -3.98
N GLN A 70 16.71 2.11 -3.81
CA GLN A 70 16.46 1.27 -2.63
C GLN A 70 17.67 0.41 -2.26
N VAL A 71 17.71 -0.08 -1.02
CA VAL A 71 18.76 -1.02 -0.60
C VAL A 71 18.33 -2.45 -0.92
N ILE A 72 19.23 -3.20 -1.53
CA ILE A 72 19.12 -4.65 -1.69
C ILE A 72 20.38 -5.34 -1.15
N THR A 73 20.25 -6.60 -0.76
CA THR A 73 21.40 -7.41 -0.35
C THR A 73 21.43 -8.72 -1.11
N ILE A 74 22.62 -9.18 -1.47
CA ILE A 74 22.84 -10.48 -2.10
C ILE A 74 23.74 -11.30 -1.19
N GLU A 75 23.23 -12.41 -0.67
CA GLU A 75 24.03 -13.38 0.08
C GLU A 75 25.15 -13.91 -0.82
N HIS A 76 26.40 -13.79 -0.38
CA HIS A 76 27.64 -14.08 -1.13
C HIS A 76 27.66 -13.44 -2.53
N GLY A 77 27.15 -12.21 -2.64
CA GLY A 77 27.06 -11.46 -3.89
C GLY A 77 28.40 -10.91 -4.38
N PRO A 78 28.51 -10.54 -5.67
CA PRO A 78 29.74 -10.00 -6.25
C PRO A 78 30.06 -8.59 -5.73
N GLN A 79 31.26 -8.33 -5.22
CA GLN A 79 31.65 -7.05 -4.64
C GLN A 79 32.03 -5.99 -5.69
N ARG A 80 31.10 -5.65 -6.59
CA ARG A 80 31.29 -4.67 -7.67
C ARG A 80 29.96 -4.09 -8.13
N ASP A 81 30.03 -3.01 -8.88
CA ASP A 81 28.88 -2.37 -9.51
C ASP A 81 28.43 -3.15 -10.75
N PHE A 82 27.15 -3.00 -11.08
CA PHE A 82 26.58 -3.49 -12.33
C PHE A 82 25.67 -2.42 -12.90
N ASP A 83 25.94 -2.07 -14.15
CA ASP A 83 25.12 -1.16 -14.93
C ASP A 83 24.37 -1.95 -16.00
N PHE A 84 23.06 -1.77 -16.04
CA PHE A 84 22.17 -2.33 -17.05
C PHE A 84 21.38 -1.18 -17.67
N GLU A 85 20.93 -1.36 -18.91
CA GLU A 85 20.26 -0.32 -19.68
C GLU A 85 19.09 0.40 -18.96
N SER A 86 18.40 -0.28 -18.03
CA SER A 86 17.20 0.25 -17.35
C SER A 86 17.23 0.21 -15.82
N PHE A 87 18.33 -0.26 -15.22
CA PHE A 87 18.57 -0.20 -13.79
C PHE A 87 20.06 -0.40 -13.50
N ALA A 88 20.54 0.14 -12.38
CA ALA A 88 21.91 -0.03 -11.92
C ALA A 88 21.94 -0.48 -10.47
N ILE A 89 22.92 -1.30 -10.10
CA ILE A 89 23.22 -1.64 -8.72
C ILE A 89 24.64 -1.21 -8.39
N SER A 90 24.78 -0.35 -7.37
CA SER A 90 26.08 0.13 -6.89
C SER A 90 26.43 -0.53 -5.56
N TYR A 91 27.55 -1.23 -5.50
CA TYR A 91 28.03 -1.92 -4.31
C TYR A 91 28.40 -0.92 -3.21
N GLN A 92 27.92 -1.18 -1.99
CA GLN A 92 28.10 -0.29 -0.83
C GLN A 92 28.99 -0.89 0.26
N GLY A 93 29.23 -2.21 0.22
CA GLY A 93 29.97 -2.92 1.26
C GLY A 93 29.31 -4.24 1.65
N GLN A 94 29.58 -4.70 2.86
CA GLN A 94 29.09 -5.97 3.39
C GLN A 94 28.21 -5.76 4.63
N ALA A 95 27.24 -6.65 4.82
CA ALA A 95 26.41 -6.74 6.01
C ALA A 95 26.41 -8.17 6.56
N GLN A 96 26.17 -8.29 7.87
CA GLN A 96 26.11 -9.58 8.56
C GLN A 96 24.80 -10.34 8.27
N ARG A 97 23.76 -9.63 7.81
CA ARG A 97 22.45 -10.19 7.50
C ARG A 97 21.84 -9.53 6.27
N ALA A 98 20.80 -10.17 5.72
CA ALA A 98 19.97 -9.58 4.69
C ALA A 98 19.27 -8.30 5.16
N VAL A 99 19.00 -7.41 4.20
CA VAL A 99 18.08 -6.27 4.40
C VAL A 99 16.65 -6.77 4.56
N THR A 100 15.88 -6.11 5.42
CA THR A 100 14.49 -6.41 5.73
C THR A 100 13.66 -5.13 5.80
N ALA A 101 12.33 -5.26 5.83
CA ALA A 101 11.43 -4.11 5.98
C ALA A 101 11.65 -3.31 7.28
N HIS A 102 12.24 -3.91 8.32
CA HIS A 102 12.55 -3.22 9.57
C HIS A 102 13.62 -2.14 9.38
N ASP A 103 14.51 -2.34 8.40
CA ASP A 103 15.61 -1.44 8.11
C ASP A 103 15.16 -0.18 7.36
N ILE A 104 13.94 -0.14 6.83
CA ILE A 104 13.39 1.09 6.23
C ILE A 104 13.09 2.08 7.34
N GLU A 105 13.69 3.26 7.26
CA GLU A 105 13.37 4.39 8.12
C GLU A 105 12.28 5.24 7.48
N GLY A 106 12.41 5.49 6.18
CA GLY A 106 11.49 6.31 5.41
C GLY A 106 11.91 6.42 3.95
N ASN A 107 11.24 7.32 3.23
CA ASN A 107 11.55 7.60 1.83
C ASN A 107 11.61 9.11 1.63
N VAL A 108 12.63 9.55 0.89
CA VAL A 108 12.72 10.91 0.36
C VAL A 108 12.01 10.92 -0.99
N PHE A 109 11.08 11.84 -1.17
CA PHE A 109 10.33 12.03 -2.39
C PHE A 109 10.77 13.33 -3.04
N SER A 110 10.92 13.29 -4.37
CA SER A 110 10.96 14.47 -5.22
C SER A 110 9.89 14.29 -6.29
N LEU A 111 8.85 15.11 -6.26
CA LEU A 111 7.68 14.99 -7.11
C LEU A 111 7.49 16.23 -7.97
N VAL A 112 7.03 16.05 -9.19
CA VAL A 112 6.57 17.11 -10.08
C VAL A 112 5.12 16.86 -10.43
N MET A 113 4.23 17.73 -9.96
CA MET A 113 2.84 17.77 -10.40
C MET A 113 2.76 18.71 -11.59
N ARG A 114 2.26 18.19 -12.70
CA ARG A 114 2.17 18.91 -13.97
C ARG A 114 0.76 19.36 -14.28
N SER A 115 0.59 20.25 -15.25
CA SER A 115 -0.70 20.77 -15.69
C SER A 115 -1.52 21.32 -14.52
N VAL A 116 -0.86 22.03 -13.61
CA VAL A 116 -1.48 22.64 -12.44
C VAL A 116 -2.25 23.88 -12.89
N THR A 117 -3.53 23.92 -12.53
CA THR A 117 -4.41 25.06 -12.76
C THR A 117 -4.20 26.14 -11.70
N GLU A 118 -4.57 27.39 -12.00
CA GLU A 118 -4.49 28.50 -11.04
C GLU A 118 -5.25 28.17 -9.73
N ASN A 119 -6.42 27.55 -9.83
CA ASN A 119 -7.20 27.15 -8.65
C ASN A 119 -6.49 26.05 -7.83
N GLU A 120 -5.92 25.03 -8.47
CA GLU A 120 -5.13 23.99 -7.78
C GLU A 120 -3.90 24.60 -7.09
N ARG A 121 -3.22 25.55 -7.75
CA ARG A 121 -2.11 26.29 -7.17
C ARG A 121 -2.53 27.06 -5.92
N LEU A 122 -3.59 27.87 -6.00
CA LEU A 122 -4.11 28.63 -4.85
C LEU A 122 -4.51 27.72 -3.69
N GLN A 123 -5.03 26.52 -3.98
CA GLN A 123 -5.34 25.53 -2.95
C GLN A 123 -4.06 24.99 -2.29
N ALA A 124 -3.07 24.59 -3.07
CA ALA A 124 -1.82 24.07 -2.53
C ALA A 124 -1.02 25.12 -1.75
N GLU A 125 -0.99 26.38 -2.21
CA GLU A 125 -0.37 27.50 -1.48
C GLU A 125 -0.97 27.69 -0.08
N LYS A 126 -2.27 27.37 0.11
CA LYS A 126 -2.93 27.41 1.42
C LYS A 126 -2.65 26.15 2.25
N SER A 127 -2.71 24.96 1.64
CA SER A 127 -2.62 23.70 2.38
C SER A 127 -1.19 23.27 2.72
N LEU A 128 -0.18 23.62 1.92
CA LEU A 128 1.22 23.23 2.17
C LEU A 128 1.76 23.75 3.53
N PRO A 129 1.57 25.04 3.91
CA PRO A 129 1.96 25.51 5.23
C PRO A 129 1.25 24.80 6.39
N VAL A 130 -0.04 24.46 6.19
CA VAL A 130 -0.82 23.72 7.20
C VAL A 130 -0.21 22.33 7.41
N VAL A 131 0.00 21.57 6.33
CA VAL A 131 0.61 20.23 6.42
C VAL A 131 2.04 20.28 6.98
N GLN A 132 2.81 21.33 6.68
CA GLN A 132 4.13 21.53 7.27
C GLN A 132 4.05 21.71 8.79
N ALA A 133 3.01 22.40 9.29
CA ALA A 133 2.83 22.67 10.72
C ALA A 133 2.17 21.53 11.49
N THR A 134 1.16 20.88 10.89
CA THR A 134 0.30 19.88 11.55
C THR A 134 0.73 18.44 11.24
N GLY A 135 1.44 18.21 10.15
CA GLY A 135 1.77 16.89 9.63
C GLY A 135 0.74 16.36 8.64
N LEU A 136 1.03 15.17 8.10
CA LEU A 136 0.19 14.47 7.14
C LEU A 136 -0.70 13.44 7.85
N THR A 137 -2.00 13.41 7.54
CA THR A 137 -2.87 12.32 8.00
C THR A 137 -2.45 11.02 7.34
N ASN A 138 -2.05 10.04 8.15
CA ASN A 138 -1.34 8.86 7.70
C ASN A 138 -2.28 7.75 7.22
N TYR A 139 -3.25 8.08 6.38
CA TYR A 139 -4.17 7.11 5.79
C TYR A 139 -3.42 6.05 4.96
N PHE A 140 -4.02 4.86 4.88
CA PHE A 140 -3.70 3.91 3.82
C PHE A 140 -4.32 4.40 2.51
N ASP A 141 -3.52 4.46 1.45
CA ASP A 141 -3.97 4.91 0.12
C ASP A 141 -4.47 3.76 -0.76
N ASP A 142 -5.01 4.08 -1.93
CA ASP A 142 -5.60 3.18 -2.95
C ASP A 142 -4.72 1.97 -3.26
N GLN A 143 -3.40 2.16 -3.30
CA GLN A 143 -2.43 1.08 -3.51
C GLN A 143 -2.54 -0.06 -2.48
N ARG A 144 -3.06 0.22 -1.28
CA ARG A 144 -3.31 -0.78 -0.22
C ARG A 144 -4.56 -1.61 -0.50
N PHE A 145 -5.50 -1.08 -1.28
CA PHE A 145 -6.85 -1.59 -1.43
C PHE A 145 -7.06 -2.37 -2.74
N GLY A 146 -6.01 -2.95 -3.34
CA GLY A 146 -6.16 -3.76 -4.56
C GLY A 146 -7.07 -5.02 -4.44
N SER A 147 -7.55 -5.36 -3.24
CA SER A 147 -8.58 -6.39 -3.03
C SER A 147 -9.98 -5.83 -2.74
N PHE A 148 -10.12 -4.51 -2.68
CA PHE A 148 -11.41 -3.83 -2.57
C PHE A 148 -12.15 -3.96 -3.91
N ILE A 149 -13.45 -4.19 -3.83
CA ILE A 149 -14.30 -4.34 -5.00
C ILE A 149 -15.46 -3.35 -4.81
N PRO A 150 -15.52 -2.26 -5.61
CA PRO A 150 -16.58 -1.28 -5.54
C PRO A 150 -17.97 -1.94 -5.62
N GLY A 151 -18.88 -1.56 -4.72
CA GLY A 151 -20.23 -2.12 -4.64
C GLY A 151 -20.34 -3.53 -4.02
N HIS A 152 -19.23 -4.19 -3.69
CA HIS A 152 -19.24 -5.54 -3.10
C HIS A 152 -18.57 -5.64 -1.72
N SER A 153 -17.60 -4.78 -1.39
CA SER A 153 -16.76 -4.82 -0.17
C SER A 153 -15.46 -5.63 -0.33
N PHE A 154 -14.85 -6.05 0.78
CA PHE A 154 -13.55 -6.72 0.85
C PHE A 154 -13.68 -8.24 0.85
N ILE A 155 -12.82 -8.92 0.09
CA ILE A 155 -12.75 -10.39 0.09
C ILE A 155 -12.53 -10.96 1.51
N ALA A 156 -11.67 -10.31 2.30
CA ALA A 156 -11.37 -10.75 3.67
C ALA A 156 -12.58 -10.63 4.61
N GLU A 157 -13.51 -9.71 4.34
CA GLU A 157 -14.74 -9.58 5.12
C GLU A 157 -15.56 -10.87 5.06
N HIS A 158 -15.85 -11.35 3.85
CA HIS A 158 -16.55 -12.61 3.62
C HIS A 158 -15.78 -13.80 4.18
N TRP A 159 -14.45 -13.79 4.06
CA TRP A 159 -13.62 -14.84 4.64
C TRP A 159 -13.79 -14.94 6.17
N ILE A 160 -13.68 -13.82 6.92
CA ILE A 160 -13.79 -13.87 8.38
C ILE A 160 -15.22 -14.19 8.85
N ARG A 161 -16.24 -13.88 8.04
CA ARG A 161 -17.64 -14.33 8.22
C ARG A 161 -17.89 -15.80 7.87
N ARG A 162 -16.87 -16.50 7.36
CA ARG A 162 -16.94 -17.90 6.88
C ARG A 162 -17.80 -18.08 5.62
N GLU A 163 -18.00 -17.02 4.86
CA GLU A 163 -18.68 -17.02 3.56
C GLU A 163 -17.68 -17.37 2.45
N TYR A 164 -17.10 -18.58 2.54
CA TYR A 164 -15.96 -18.99 1.70
C TYR A 164 -16.28 -19.01 0.20
N GLU A 165 -17.50 -19.41 -0.17
CA GLU A 165 -17.94 -19.37 -1.57
C GLU A 165 -17.91 -17.94 -2.11
N ARG A 166 -18.46 -16.98 -1.35
CA ARG A 166 -18.48 -15.57 -1.74
C ARG A 166 -17.06 -15.00 -1.83
N ALA A 167 -16.19 -15.34 -0.87
CA ALA A 167 -14.79 -14.92 -0.91
C ALA A 167 -14.05 -15.46 -2.14
N LEU A 168 -14.28 -16.73 -2.52
CA LEU A 168 -13.72 -17.33 -3.74
C LEU A 168 -14.26 -16.67 -5.00
N TRP A 169 -15.57 -16.40 -5.03
CA TRP A 169 -16.21 -15.76 -6.17
C TRP A 169 -15.66 -14.35 -6.39
N LEU A 170 -15.57 -13.54 -5.34
CA LEU A 170 -14.98 -12.20 -5.40
C LEU A 170 -13.49 -12.21 -5.81
N MET A 171 -12.75 -13.24 -5.39
CA MET A 171 -11.35 -13.37 -5.75
C MET A 171 -11.16 -13.73 -7.23
N PHE A 172 -11.93 -14.68 -7.76
CA PHE A 172 -11.63 -15.34 -9.03
C PHE A 172 -12.65 -15.14 -10.15
N ALA A 173 -13.88 -14.74 -9.86
CA ALA A 173 -14.96 -14.60 -10.85
C ALA A 173 -15.40 -13.14 -11.04
N GLU A 174 -15.28 -12.30 -10.01
CA GLU A 174 -15.74 -10.91 -10.09
C GLU A 174 -14.87 -10.07 -11.04
N PRO A 175 -15.43 -9.44 -12.09
CA PRO A 175 -14.68 -8.60 -13.02
C PRO A 175 -14.05 -7.39 -12.34
N ARG A 176 -12.88 -6.95 -12.83
CA ARG A 176 -12.23 -5.72 -12.38
C ARG A 176 -11.96 -4.80 -13.55
N ALA A 177 -12.09 -3.49 -13.31
CA ALA A 177 -11.81 -2.47 -14.31
C ALA A 177 -10.38 -2.58 -14.87
N GLU A 178 -9.43 -2.93 -14.00
CA GLU A 178 -8.00 -3.06 -14.32
C GLU A 178 -7.62 -4.38 -15.01
N ASP A 179 -8.54 -5.35 -15.10
CA ASP A 179 -8.20 -6.67 -15.65
C ASP A 179 -7.81 -6.56 -17.13
N GLY A 180 -6.68 -7.18 -17.50
CA GLY A 180 -6.32 -7.37 -18.91
C GLY A 180 -7.31 -8.29 -19.63
N ARG A 181 -7.22 -8.37 -20.98
CA ARG A 181 -8.13 -9.21 -21.80
C ARG A 181 -8.19 -10.67 -21.31
N ASP A 182 -7.02 -11.27 -21.06
CA ASP A 182 -6.93 -12.67 -20.65
C ASP A 182 -7.56 -12.88 -19.27
N GLU A 183 -7.24 -12.03 -18.29
CA GLU A 183 -7.80 -12.14 -16.94
C GLU A 183 -9.32 -11.93 -16.93
N ARG A 184 -9.85 -11.00 -17.74
CA ARG A 184 -11.30 -10.83 -17.94
C ARG A 184 -11.95 -12.10 -18.49
N GLN A 185 -11.35 -12.73 -19.50
CA GLN A 185 -11.85 -13.99 -20.05
C GLN A 185 -11.85 -15.11 -19.00
N GLN A 186 -10.77 -15.25 -18.25
CA GLN A 186 -10.66 -16.29 -17.21
C GLN A 186 -11.67 -16.08 -16.07
N ARG A 187 -12.01 -14.83 -15.71
CA ARG A 187 -13.06 -14.51 -14.74
C ARG A 187 -14.46 -14.80 -15.28
N GLU A 188 -14.70 -14.46 -16.55
CA GLU A 188 -16.00 -14.67 -17.21
C GLU A 188 -16.37 -16.15 -17.31
N ILE A 189 -15.40 -17.04 -17.55
CA ILE A 189 -15.61 -18.50 -17.50
C ILE A 189 -16.21 -18.90 -16.15
N LEU A 190 -15.60 -18.46 -15.04
CA LEU A 190 -16.09 -18.76 -13.71
C LEU A 190 -17.43 -18.12 -13.40
N ARG A 191 -17.66 -16.90 -13.89
CA ARG A 191 -18.93 -16.18 -13.70
C ARG A 191 -20.09 -16.89 -14.40
N THR A 192 -19.86 -17.41 -15.60
CA THR A 192 -20.86 -18.10 -16.43
C THR A 192 -21.12 -19.52 -15.95
N HIS A 193 -20.07 -20.24 -15.58
CA HIS A 193 -20.12 -21.67 -15.25
C HIS A 193 -19.87 -21.95 -13.76
N TRP A 194 -20.20 -21.00 -12.88
CA TRP A 194 -20.06 -21.21 -11.43
C TRP A 194 -20.82 -22.47 -10.99
N ASN A 195 -20.20 -23.31 -10.14
CA ASN A 195 -20.67 -24.65 -9.77
C ASN A 195 -20.65 -25.73 -10.87
N GLN A 196 -20.29 -25.41 -12.10
CA GLN A 196 -20.04 -26.38 -13.19
C GLN A 196 -18.52 -26.63 -13.32
N TRP A 197 -17.91 -27.16 -12.27
CA TRP A 197 -16.45 -27.18 -12.10
C TRP A 197 -15.71 -27.93 -13.20
N SER A 198 -16.26 -29.03 -13.72
CA SER A 198 -15.64 -29.78 -14.82
C SER A 198 -15.54 -28.93 -16.08
N GLN A 199 -16.55 -28.10 -16.37
CA GLN A 199 -16.55 -27.18 -17.50
C GLN A 199 -15.53 -26.06 -17.28
N CYS A 200 -15.58 -25.39 -16.12
CA CYS A 200 -14.59 -24.37 -15.75
C CYS A 200 -13.15 -24.90 -15.88
N LYS A 201 -12.88 -26.12 -15.42
CA LYS A 201 -11.55 -26.76 -15.48
C LYS A 201 -11.08 -27.04 -16.92
N GLN A 202 -11.99 -27.29 -17.85
CA GLN A 202 -11.65 -27.51 -19.26
C GLN A 202 -11.30 -26.19 -19.97
N GLU A 203 -12.03 -25.12 -19.66
CA GLU A 203 -11.88 -23.82 -20.32
C GLU A 203 -10.79 -22.93 -19.70
N LEU A 204 -10.55 -23.05 -18.39
CA LEU A 204 -9.53 -22.27 -17.70
C LEU A 204 -8.11 -22.68 -18.12
N GLU A 205 -7.24 -21.68 -18.22
CA GLU A 205 -5.82 -21.88 -18.43
C GLU A 205 -5.12 -22.45 -17.18
N ARG A 206 -3.96 -23.09 -17.39
CA ARG A 206 -3.15 -23.64 -16.30
C ARG A 206 -2.69 -22.52 -15.37
N SER A 207 -3.29 -22.49 -14.19
CA SER A 207 -3.08 -21.43 -13.20
C SER A 207 -3.39 -21.92 -11.79
N HIS A 208 -3.03 -21.12 -10.79
CA HIS A 208 -3.42 -21.37 -9.41
C HIS A 208 -4.96 -21.39 -9.26
N ARG A 209 -5.67 -20.49 -9.94
CA ARG A 209 -7.14 -20.47 -10.03
C ARG A 209 -7.69 -21.81 -10.51
N ARG A 210 -7.17 -22.33 -11.62
CA ARG A 210 -7.58 -23.64 -12.16
C ARG A 210 -7.31 -24.79 -11.19
N SER A 211 -6.24 -24.73 -10.40
CA SER A 211 -5.96 -25.75 -9.37
C SER A 211 -7.02 -25.77 -8.26
N ILE A 212 -7.56 -24.61 -7.90
CA ILE A 212 -8.66 -24.49 -6.92
C ILE A 212 -9.96 -25.02 -7.51
N VAL A 213 -10.23 -24.70 -8.78
CA VAL A 213 -11.39 -25.24 -9.52
C VAL A 213 -11.28 -26.76 -9.67
N THR A 214 -10.09 -27.29 -9.92
CA THR A 214 -9.84 -28.74 -9.98
C THR A 214 -10.16 -29.40 -8.65
N PHE A 215 -9.82 -28.76 -7.53
CA PHE A 215 -10.21 -29.25 -6.22
C PHE A 215 -11.73 -29.25 -6.01
N LEU A 216 -12.44 -28.20 -6.47
CA LEU A 216 -13.90 -28.13 -6.39
C LEU A 216 -14.60 -29.12 -7.34
N ASP A 217 -13.95 -29.48 -8.46
CA ASP A 217 -14.38 -30.56 -9.36
C ASP A 217 -14.35 -31.92 -8.64
N ASP A 218 -13.27 -32.19 -7.90
CA ASP A 218 -13.12 -33.42 -7.12
C ASP A 218 -13.99 -33.41 -5.84
N ARG A 219 -14.25 -32.24 -5.27
CA ARG A 219 -15.02 -32.03 -4.02
C ARG A 219 -16.01 -30.86 -4.15
N PRO A 220 -17.14 -31.06 -4.86
CA PRO A 220 -18.14 -30.01 -5.02
C PRO A 220 -18.68 -29.53 -3.67
N GLY A 221 -18.75 -28.22 -3.48
CA GLY A 221 -19.27 -27.59 -2.26
C GLY A 221 -18.26 -27.42 -1.11
N ASP A 222 -17.05 -28.00 -1.19
CA ASP A 222 -16.00 -27.76 -0.18
C ASP A 222 -15.28 -26.41 -0.39
N PHE A 223 -16.04 -25.32 -0.34
CA PHE A 223 -15.51 -23.96 -0.52
C PHE A 223 -14.51 -23.57 0.56
N LYS A 224 -14.67 -24.10 1.77
CA LYS A 224 -13.70 -23.92 2.85
C LYS A 224 -12.36 -24.54 2.48
N GLY A 225 -12.34 -25.80 2.05
CA GLY A 225 -11.13 -26.48 1.61
C GLY A 225 -10.51 -25.85 0.36
N ALA A 226 -11.33 -25.29 -0.53
CA ALA A 226 -10.87 -24.54 -1.69
C ALA A 226 -10.20 -23.21 -1.27
N TRP A 227 -10.80 -22.48 -0.33
CA TRP A 227 -10.22 -21.26 0.22
C TRP A 227 -8.90 -21.49 0.95
N GLU A 228 -8.79 -22.59 1.71
CA GLU A 228 -7.53 -22.99 2.39
C GLU A 228 -6.39 -23.26 1.40
N ARG A 229 -6.70 -23.58 0.14
CA ARG A 229 -5.72 -23.81 -0.94
C ARG A 229 -5.29 -22.54 -1.68
N VAL A 230 -5.99 -21.43 -1.52
CA VAL A 230 -5.56 -20.13 -2.05
C VAL A 230 -4.12 -19.83 -1.60
N ASN A 231 -3.34 -19.10 -2.38
CA ASN A 231 -1.99 -18.73 -1.96
C ASN A 231 -2.07 -17.89 -0.67
N ALA A 232 -1.26 -18.28 0.33
CA ALA A 232 -1.20 -17.62 1.63
C ALA A 232 -0.86 -16.12 1.51
N ASP A 233 -0.05 -15.71 0.53
CA ASP A 233 0.27 -14.29 0.30
C ASP A 233 -0.96 -13.52 -0.20
N LEU A 234 -1.75 -14.08 -1.12
CA LEU A 234 -3.00 -13.46 -1.60
C LEU A 234 -4.01 -13.29 -0.45
N ARG A 235 -4.15 -14.32 0.40
CA ARG A 235 -4.95 -14.21 1.63
C ARG A 235 -4.43 -13.11 2.56
N GLY A 236 -3.12 -13.02 2.73
CA GLY A 236 -2.46 -11.98 3.53
C GLY A 236 -2.74 -10.56 3.01
N LEU A 237 -2.70 -10.36 1.69
CA LEU A 237 -3.05 -9.08 1.06
C LEU A 237 -4.51 -8.69 1.33
N CYS A 238 -5.45 -9.63 1.19
CA CYS A 238 -6.87 -9.37 1.47
C CYS A 238 -7.09 -8.95 2.93
N LEU A 239 -6.44 -9.63 3.89
CA LEU A 239 -6.53 -9.26 5.31
C LEU A 239 -5.95 -7.88 5.59
N SER A 240 -4.78 -7.59 5.01
CA SER A 240 -4.12 -6.29 5.17
C SER A 240 -5.01 -5.18 4.64
N ALA A 241 -5.63 -5.34 3.47
CA ALA A 241 -6.51 -4.33 2.88
C ALA A 241 -7.73 -4.05 3.77
N PHE A 242 -8.42 -5.10 4.23
CA PHE A 242 -9.58 -4.94 5.11
C PHE A 242 -9.21 -4.30 6.46
N GLN A 243 -8.09 -4.71 7.06
CA GLN A 243 -7.62 -4.10 8.32
C GLN A 243 -7.25 -2.63 8.15
N SER A 244 -6.62 -2.28 7.03
CA SER A 244 -6.30 -0.89 6.66
C SER A 244 -7.56 -0.05 6.47
N TYR A 245 -8.62 -0.60 5.88
CA TYR A 245 -9.89 0.08 5.71
C TYR A 245 -10.54 0.42 7.05
N LEU A 246 -10.62 -0.56 7.95
CA LEU A 246 -11.14 -0.34 9.29
C LEU A 246 -10.33 0.73 10.04
N TRP A 247 -9.00 0.72 9.90
CA TRP A 247 -8.15 1.73 10.51
C TRP A 247 -8.40 3.13 9.93
N ASN A 248 -8.51 3.26 8.59
CA ASN A 248 -8.85 4.53 7.96
C ASN A 248 -10.19 5.07 8.47
N ALA A 249 -11.21 4.22 8.58
CA ALA A 249 -12.53 4.64 9.06
C ALA A 249 -12.53 5.06 10.55
N ILE A 250 -11.71 4.42 11.40
CA ILE A 250 -11.51 4.87 12.79
C ILE A 250 -10.91 6.28 12.81
N VAL A 251 -9.86 6.52 12.01
CA VAL A 251 -9.19 7.83 11.93
C VAL A 251 -10.10 8.91 11.37
N ASP A 252 -10.87 8.61 10.32
CA ASP A 252 -11.87 9.52 9.76
C ASP A 252 -12.90 9.93 10.82
N GLY A 253 -13.44 8.95 11.55
CA GLY A 253 -14.37 9.21 12.65
C GLY A 253 -13.78 10.12 13.73
N LEU A 254 -12.52 9.91 14.10
CA LEU A 254 -11.83 10.74 15.10
C LEU A 254 -11.61 12.17 14.63
N ILE A 255 -11.19 12.35 13.38
CA ILE A 255 -10.99 13.69 12.81
C ILE A 255 -12.32 14.43 12.74
N ARG A 256 -13.40 13.78 12.30
CA ARG A 256 -14.74 14.38 12.24
C ARG A 256 -15.33 14.69 13.63
N GLU A 257 -14.97 13.92 14.64
CA GLU A 257 -15.43 14.12 16.01
C GLU A 257 -14.69 15.27 16.70
N ARG A 258 -13.38 15.42 16.45
CA ARG A 258 -12.52 16.34 17.21
C ARG A 258 -12.23 17.66 16.52
N LEU A 259 -12.25 17.71 15.19
CA LEU A 259 -12.08 18.96 14.45
C LEU A 259 -13.43 19.45 13.95
N PRO A 260 -13.73 20.76 13.96
CA PRO A 260 -14.97 21.29 13.40
C PRO A 260 -14.98 21.21 11.86
N ASP A 261 -16.16 21.37 11.24
CA ASP A 261 -16.37 21.26 9.78
C ASP A 261 -15.48 22.20 8.98
N GLU A 262 -15.33 23.44 9.45
CA GLU A 262 -14.49 24.47 8.84
C GLU A 262 -12.98 24.19 8.93
N SER A 263 -12.58 23.24 9.78
CA SER A 263 -11.19 22.84 10.00
C SER A 263 -10.87 21.48 9.39
N ARG A 264 -11.74 20.98 8.53
CA ARG A 264 -11.53 19.71 7.83
C ARG A 264 -11.90 19.84 6.36
N ARG A 265 -11.26 19.02 5.55
CA ARG A 265 -11.60 18.80 4.15
C ARG A 265 -11.76 17.33 3.87
N GLU A 266 -12.49 17.01 2.82
CA GLU A 266 -12.58 15.64 2.33
C GLU A 266 -11.56 15.37 1.24
N ILE A 267 -10.91 14.21 1.34
CA ILE A 267 -10.06 13.62 0.32
C ILE A 267 -10.75 12.36 -0.21
N GLN A 268 -10.60 12.09 -1.51
CA GLN A 268 -11.18 10.89 -2.12
C GLN A 268 -10.14 9.77 -2.20
N ILE A 269 -10.57 8.57 -1.81
CA ILE A 269 -9.85 7.31 -2.01
C ILE A 269 -10.84 6.27 -2.55
N VAL A 270 -10.34 5.15 -3.07
CA VAL A 270 -11.19 4.10 -3.69
C VAL A 270 -12.27 3.57 -2.75
N THR A 271 -12.06 3.64 -1.44
CA THR A 271 -13.03 3.16 -0.43
C THR A 271 -14.03 4.23 0.03
N GLY A 272 -13.93 5.47 -0.45
CA GLY A 272 -14.80 6.59 -0.10
C GLY A 272 -14.06 7.86 0.34
N ALA A 273 -14.83 8.88 0.73
CA ALA A 273 -14.31 10.15 1.23
C ALA A 273 -13.79 10.01 2.67
N LEU A 274 -12.63 10.61 2.95
CA LEU A 274 -12.05 10.67 4.29
C LEU A 274 -11.78 12.12 4.69
N ALA A 275 -11.99 12.45 5.96
CA ALA A 275 -11.68 13.75 6.52
C ALA A 275 -10.18 13.88 6.79
N CYS A 276 -9.61 15.01 6.39
CA CYS A 276 -8.27 15.45 6.74
C CYS A 276 -8.35 16.84 7.37
N PRO A 277 -7.41 17.19 8.28
CA PRO A 277 -7.26 18.57 8.74
C PRO A 277 -7.00 19.51 7.56
N ASP A 278 -7.73 20.62 7.52
CA ASP A 278 -7.53 21.73 6.57
C ASP A 278 -7.63 23.07 7.29
N LEU A 279 -6.76 24.02 6.98
CA LEU A 279 -6.72 25.34 7.63
C LEU A 279 -6.69 25.27 9.18
N VAL A 280 -5.99 24.29 9.73
CA VAL A 280 -5.95 23.99 11.17
C VAL A 280 -4.66 24.53 11.79
N GLU A 281 -4.77 25.19 12.94
CA GLU A 281 -3.61 25.53 13.76
C GLU A 281 -3.06 24.29 14.48
N LYS A 282 -1.74 24.21 14.67
CA LYS A 282 -1.09 23.06 15.31
C LYS A 282 -1.69 22.71 16.68
N GLN A 283 -2.13 23.71 17.44
CA GLN A 283 -2.73 23.53 18.76
C GLN A 283 -4.08 22.79 18.70
N MET A 284 -4.87 23.00 17.64
CA MET A 284 -6.16 22.35 17.46
C MET A 284 -6.04 20.86 17.17
N MET A 285 -4.89 20.40 16.66
CA MET A 285 -4.60 18.97 16.52
C MET A 285 -4.49 18.27 17.87
N GLY A 286 -4.08 18.98 18.93
CA GLY A 286 -3.95 18.41 20.28
C GLY A 286 -3.22 17.07 20.28
N ASP A 287 -3.83 16.09 20.95
CA ASP A 287 -3.33 14.72 21.06
C ASP A 287 -3.43 13.90 19.76
N LEU A 288 -4.24 14.32 18.77
CA LEU A 288 -4.31 13.63 17.46
C LEU A 288 -2.93 13.55 16.78
N SER A 289 -2.08 14.56 17.02
CA SER A 289 -0.74 14.64 16.42
C SER A 289 0.24 13.58 16.95
N GLU A 290 0.00 13.05 18.15
CA GLU A 290 0.86 12.06 18.81
C GLU A 290 0.20 10.69 18.92
N LEU A 291 -1.08 10.58 18.52
CA LEU A 291 -1.88 9.39 18.70
C LEU A 291 -1.39 8.23 17.81
N GLU A 292 -0.97 7.14 18.44
CA GLU A 292 -0.71 5.85 17.78
C GLU A 292 -1.90 4.92 17.93
N ILE A 293 -2.57 4.63 16.82
CA ILE A 293 -3.75 3.78 16.79
C ILE A 293 -3.33 2.37 16.34
N PRO A 294 -3.64 1.32 17.12
CA PRO A 294 -3.35 -0.04 16.71
C PRO A 294 -4.24 -0.48 15.56
N LEU A 295 -3.70 -1.35 14.72
CA LEU A 295 -4.47 -1.95 13.64
C LEU A 295 -5.57 -2.86 14.21
N PRO A 296 -6.86 -2.64 13.87
CA PRO A 296 -7.99 -3.29 14.54
C PRO A 296 -8.01 -4.79 14.29
N SER A 297 -8.11 -5.59 15.36
CA SER A 297 -8.43 -7.03 15.30
C SER A 297 -8.72 -7.60 16.69
N ALA A 298 -9.31 -8.80 16.76
CA ALA A 298 -9.50 -9.51 18.03
C ALA A 298 -8.18 -9.84 18.76
N ARG A 299 -7.03 -9.70 18.08
CA ARG A 299 -5.71 -9.91 18.71
C ARG A 299 -5.37 -8.79 19.70
N LEU A 300 -6.01 -7.63 19.56
CA LEU A 300 -5.83 -6.47 20.42
C LEU A 300 -6.30 -6.74 21.85
N LEU A 301 -7.38 -7.49 21.99
CA LEU A 301 -7.96 -7.92 23.28
C LEU A 301 -7.01 -8.80 24.12
N LYS A 302 -5.93 -9.29 23.51
CA LYS A 302 -4.90 -10.11 24.15
C LYS A 302 -3.57 -9.37 24.30
N GLN A 303 -3.53 -8.08 23.97
CA GLN A 303 -2.35 -7.24 24.13
C GLN A 303 -2.55 -6.35 25.34
N THR A 304 -1.48 -6.13 26.10
CA THR A 304 -1.45 -5.05 27.08
C THR A 304 -1.47 -3.74 26.30
N ILE A 305 -2.58 -3.01 26.40
CA ILE A 305 -2.71 -1.67 25.84
C ILE A 305 -2.46 -0.73 27.01
N ASN A 306 -1.44 0.11 26.89
CA ASN A 306 -1.03 1.01 27.96
C ASN A 306 -2.04 2.15 28.19
N ASP A 307 -2.87 2.45 27.18
CA ASP A 307 -3.91 3.48 27.24
C ASP A 307 -5.31 2.87 26.98
N PRO A 308 -6.17 2.73 28.01
CA PRO A 308 -7.54 2.23 27.87
C PRO A 308 -8.39 3.03 26.87
N ASN A 309 -8.14 4.33 26.71
CA ASN A 309 -8.91 5.18 25.80
C ASN A 309 -8.68 4.78 24.33
N VAL A 310 -7.49 4.29 24.00
CA VAL A 310 -7.15 3.82 22.65
C VAL A 310 -7.91 2.54 22.30
N LEU A 311 -8.13 1.64 23.27
CA LEU A 311 -8.92 0.44 23.03
C LEU A 311 -10.39 0.77 22.77
N GLU A 312 -10.98 1.61 23.63
CA GLU A 312 -12.37 2.05 23.51
C GLU A 312 -12.62 2.78 22.18
N MET A 313 -11.69 3.63 21.78
CA MET A 313 -11.69 4.31 20.49
C MET A 313 -11.73 3.33 19.31
N VAL A 314 -10.87 2.31 19.32
CA VAL A 314 -10.85 1.29 18.27
C VAL A 314 -12.12 0.46 18.26
N GLN A 315 -12.64 0.08 19.43
CA GLN A 315 -13.91 -0.65 19.55
C GLN A 315 -15.07 0.16 18.99
N THR A 316 -15.23 1.40 19.45
CA THR A 316 -16.28 2.32 18.98
C THR A 316 -16.19 2.54 17.46
N GLY A 317 -14.98 2.72 16.93
CA GLY A 317 -14.80 2.94 15.49
C GLY A 317 -15.14 1.72 14.64
N VAL A 318 -14.82 0.48 15.07
CA VAL A 318 -15.25 -0.71 14.33
C VAL A 318 -16.76 -0.99 14.49
N GLU A 319 -17.35 -0.64 15.63
CA GLU A 319 -18.79 -0.78 15.88
C GLU A 319 -19.63 0.12 14.97
N LYS A 320 -19.18 1.36 14.74
CA LYS A 320 -19.78 2.27 13.75
C LYS A 320 -19.82 1.66 12.33
N LEU A 321 -18.95 0.68 12.04
CA LEU A 321 -18.87 -0.05 10.77
C LEU A 321 -19.64 -1.39 10.80
N GLY A 322 -20.38 -1.68 11.88
CA GLY A 322 -21.11 -2.93 12.05
C GLY A 322 -20.23 -4.11 12.46
N TRP A 323 -19.03 -3.87 13.00
CA TRP A 323 -18.11 -4.89 13.45
C TRP A 323 -17.95 -4.91 14.97
N GLN A 324 -17.84 -6.11 15.51
CA GLN A 324 -17.36 -6.34 16.88
C GLN A 324 -15.88 -6.71 16.82
N LEU A 325 -15.05 -6.14 17.69
CA LEU A 325 -13.59 -6.32 17.62
C LEU A 325 -13.19 -7.80 17.73
N GLU A 326 -13.90 -8.58 18.53
CA GLU A 326 -13.76 -10.03 18.74
C GLU A 326 -14.00 -10.86 17.47
N ALA A 327 -14.80 -10.34 16.54
CA ALA A 327 -15.16 -10.99 15.29
C ALA A 327 -14.10 -10.78 14.20
N ILE A 328 -13.25 -9.75 14.33
CA ILE A 328 -12.16 -9.45 13.40
C ILE A 328 -10.98 -10.41 13.67
N LYS A 329 -11.17 -11.68 13.31
CA LYS A 329 -10.17 -12.74 13.46
C LYS A 329 -10.27 -13.78 12.36
N VAL A 330 -9.11 -14.27 11.94
CA VAL A 330 -9.02 -15.44 11.08
C VAL A 330 -9.22 -16.69 11.91
N GLN A 331 -10.11 -17.57 11.43
CA GLN A 331 -10.35 -18.85 12.10
C GLN A 331 -9.58 -19.99 11.44
N THR A 332 -9.63 -20.04 10.11
CA THR A 332 -8.93 -21.01 9.27
C THR A 332 -8.81 -20.46 7.83
N PRO A 333 -7.71 -20.75 7.12
CA PRO A 333 -6.48 -21.35 7.64
C PRO A 333 -5.75 -20.41 8.61
N ARG A 334 -5.02 -20.96 9.60
CA ARG A 334 -4.27 -20.19 10.62
C ARG A 334 -2.81 -19.97 10.22
N ASP A 335 -2.57 -19.71 8.94
CA ASP A 335 -1.26 -19.40 8.37
C ASP A 335 -1.02 -17.89 8.24
N ARG A 336 -2.11 -17.11 8.17
CA ARG A 336 -2.11 -15.64 8.16
C ARG A 336 -2.96 -15.09 9.28
N PHE A 337 -2.55 -13.91 9.75
CA PHE A 337 -3.18 -13.24 10.87
C PHE A 337 -3.21 -11.74 10.61
N PHE A 338 -4.21 -11.08 11.19
CA PHE A 338 -4.22 -9.63 11.31
C PHE A 338 -2.97 -9.13 12.03
N SER A 339 -2.44 -8.00 11.56
CA SER A 339 -1.28 -7.35 12.16
C SER A 339 -1.63 -6.82 13.55
N ARG A 340 -0.59 -6.73 14.38
CA ARG A 340 -0.61 -6.13 15.72
C ARG A 340 0.08 -4.76 15.75
N GLY A 341 0.40 -4.24 14.57
CA GLY A 341 1.15 -2.99 14.43
C GLY A 341 0.40 -1.80 14.99
N LEU A 342 1.17 -0.82 15.45
CA LEU A 342 0.72 0.52 15.75
C LEU A 342 0.94 1.39 14.52
N ARG A 343 0.10 2.39 14.35
CA ARG A 343 0.22 3.38 13.28
C ARG A 343 -0.14 4.74 13.83
N ALA A 344 0.77 5.70 13.70
CA ALA A 344 0.51 7.09 14.02
C ALA A 344 -0.61 7.64 13.13
N LEU A 345 -1.57 8.36 13.72
CA LEU A 345 -2.65 9.05 13.01
C LEU A 345 -2.08 10.13 12.09
N THR A 346 -1.11 10.90 12.60
CA THR A 346 -0.41 11.94 11.87
C THR A 346 1.08 11.63 11.80
N VAL A 347 1.73 11.93 10.68
CA VAL A 347 3.17 11.80 10.51
C VAL A 347 3.80 13.12 10.09
N PRO A 348 5.01 13.44 10.55
CA PRO A 348 5.70 14.64 10.11
C PRO A 348 6.08 14.53 8.63
N VAL A 349 5.93 15.62 7.89
CA VAL A 349 6.46 15.77 6.53
C VAL A 349 7.78 16.51 6.63
N ASN A 350 8.86 15.74 6.83
CA ASN A 350 10.19 16.31 7.06
C ASN A 350 10.77 16.87 5.77
N ASP A 351 11.64 17.88 5.88
CA ASP A 351 12.34 18.49 4.74
C ASP A 351 11.38 18.99 3.62
N LEU A 352 10.13 19.35 3.97
CA LEU A 352 9.13 19.80 2.99
C LEU A 352 9.52 21.15 2.38
N THR A 353 9.78 21.15 1.07
CA THR A 353 10.02 22.34 0.26
C THR A 353 9.19 22.27 -1.01
N TRP A 354 8.75 23.41 -1.51
CA TRP A 354 7.94 23.49 -2.73
C TRP A 354 8.27 24.73 -3.58
N SER A 355 8.04 24.62 -4.89
CA SER A 355 8.14 25.73 -5.84
C SER A 355 7.11 25.60 -6.96
N PHE A 356 6.56 26.73 -7.38
CA PHE A 356 5.74 26.85 -8.58
C PHE A 356 6.57 27.48 -9.70
N SER A 357 6.38 26.98 -10.92
CA SER A 357 6.98 27.54 -12.15
C SER A 357 6.13 27.18 -13.36
N ASP A 358 6.39 27.80 -14.50
CA ASP A 358 5.72 27.45 -15.76
C ASP A 358 5.96 25.97 -16.10
N ASP A 359 4.93 25.27 -16.57
CA ASP A 359 5.04 23.88 -16.99
C ASP A 359 5.66 23.78 -18.38
N ASP A 360 6.78 23.07 -18.47
CA ASP A 360 7.53 22.83 -19.70
C ASP A 360 6.86 21.81 -20.64
N LEU A 361 5.82 21.10 -20.20
CA LEU A 361 5.05 20.15 -21.02
C LEU A 361 3.64 20.61 -21.36
N PHE A 362 3.07 21.53 -20.58
CA PHE A 362 1.68 21.95 -20.74
C PHE A 362 1.59 23.48 -20.85
N GLU A 363 1.37 23.97 -22.08
CA GLU A 363 1.23 25.40 -22.35
C GLU A 363 0.16 26.05 -21.47
N ASN A 364 0.46 27.24 -20.94
CA ASN A 364 -0.42 28.04 -20.07
C ASN A 364 -0.84 27.32 -18.78
N ARG A 365 0.00 26.41 -18.27
CA ARG A 365 -0.18 25.75 -16.98
C ARG A 365 1.07 25.92 -16.11
N ASP A 366 0.88 25.80 -14.81
CA ASP A 366 1.98 25.75 -13.84
C ASP A 366 2.38 24.29 -13.59
N LYS A 367 3.58 24.09 -13.08
CA LYS A 367 3.99 22.87 -12.39
C LYS A 367 4.31 23.18 -10.93
N LEU A 368 4.07 22.20 -10.06
CA LEU A 368 4.44 22.25 -8.64
C LEU A 368 5.48 21.17 -8.37
N GLU A 369 6.66 21.60 -7.94
CA GLU A 369 7.73 20.71 -7.50
C GLU A 369 7.69 20.59 -5.99
N LEU A 370 7.73 19.36 -5.48
CA LEU A 370 7.77 19.05 -4.05
C LEU A 370 8.99 18.20 -3.74
N LYS A 371 9.65 18.50 -2.62
CA LYS A 371 10.64 17.61 -2.01
C LYS A 371 10.32 17.46 -0.53
N PHE A 372 10.33 16.23 -0.04
CA PHE A 372 10.00 15.92 1.36
C PHE A 372 10.43 14.50 1.73
N THR A 373 10.40 14.20 3.02
CA THR A 373 10.69 12.86 3.57
C THR A 373 9.50 12.39 4.40
N LEU A 374 9.02 11.17 4.14
CA LEU A 374 7.99 10.51 4.97
C LEU A 374 8.55 9.26 5.66
N PRO A 375 8.08 8.94 6.88
CA PRO A 375 8.44 7.69 7.55
C PRO A 375 7.86 6.47 6.82
N LYS A 376 8.43 5.30 7.08
CA LYS A 376 7.96 4.03 6.49
C LYS A 376 6.45 3.82 6.74
N GLY A 377 5.79 3.20 5.76
CA GLY A 377 4.37 2.93 5.83
C GLY A 377 3.47 4.14 5.54
N SER A 378 4.02 5.30 5.21
CA SER A 378 3.28 6.48 4.73
C SER A 378 3.28 6.52 3.20
N TYR A 379 2.32 7.23 2.61
CA TYR A 379 2.13 7.31 1.17
C TYR A 379 2.25 8.75 0.69
N ALA A 380 3.11 9.01 -0.30
CA ALA A 380 3.30 10.35 -0.86
C ALA A 380 2.05 10.87 -1.59
N THR A 381 1.26 9.96 -2.17
CA THR A 381 -0.05 10.25 -2.75
C THR A 381 -1.02 10.83 -1.74
N MET A 382 -0.91 10.48 -0.45
CA MET A 382 -1.76 11.11 0.57
C MET A 382 -1.44 12.60 0.78
N LEU A 383 -0.16 12.99 0.66
CA LEU A 383 0.20 14.40 0.69
C LEU A 383 -0.46 15.14 -0.47
N ILE A 384 -0.37 14.58 -1.68
CA ILE A 384 -0.98 15.15 -2.89
C ILE A 384 -2.48 15.33 -2.70
N LYS A 385 -3.19 14.28 -2.28
CA LYS A 385 -4.64 14.33 -2.02
C LYS A 385 -4.99 15.39 -0.97
N GLN A 386 -4.20 15.53 0.10
CA GLN A 386 -4.47 16.51 1.15
C GLN A 386 -4.22 17.96 0.72
N ILE A 387 -3.24 18.24 -0.16
CA ILE A 387 -2.98 19.60 -0.64
C ILE A 387 -3.82 19.99 -1.86
N MET A 388 -4.28 19.00 -2.64
CA MET A 388 -5.08 19.16 -3.85
C MET A 388 -6.13 18.02 -3.97
N PRO A 389 -7.26 18.09 -3.24
CA PRO A 389 -8.25 17.01 -3.17
C PRO A 389 -9.16 16.90 -4.41
N SER A 390 -9.11 17.88 -5.32
CA SER A 390 -10.03 18.04 -6.44
C SER A 390 -9.72 17.11 -7.63
N VAL A 391 -8.92 16.06 -7.43
CA VAL A 391 -8.39 15.27 -8.53
C VAL A 391 -8.47 13.78 -8.21
N ASP A 392 -9.24 13.06 -9.03
CA ASP A 392 -9.02 11.63 -9.26
C ASP A 392 -7.61 11.49 -9.87
N PRO A 393 -6.68 10.76 -9.23
CA PRO A 393 -5.30 10.65 -9.68
C PRO A 393 -5.08 9.79 -10.95
N ASP A 394 -6.12 9.55 -11.76
CA ASP A 394 -6.08 8.66 -12.93
C ASP A 394 -5.88 9.40 -14.27
#